data_AF-A0A123V3N2-F1
#
_entry.id   AF-A0A123V3N2-F1
#
_cell.length_a   1.000
_cell.length_b   1.000
_cell.length_c   1.000
_cell.angle_alpha   90.00
_cell.angle_beta   90.00
_cell.angle_gamma   90.00
#
_symmetry.space_group_name_H-M   'P 1'
#
loop_
_entity.id
_entity.type
_entity.pdbx_description
1 polymer ?
#
loop_
_entity_poly.entity_id
_entity_poly.type
_entity_poly.pdbx_seq_one_letter_code
_entity_poly.pdbx_strand_id
1 'polypeptide(L)' 'MEMILSKRFKNRGKELGFTQKELAEGICEQSLISRVEKLGVAPTSDILFALSQRL' A
#
# COMPACT_ATOMS: atom_id res chain seq x y z
N MET A 1 5.31 6.83 -15.60
CA MET A 1 3.90 6.39 -15.80
C MET A 1 3.37 6.01 -14.43
N GLU A 2 2.43 6.79 -13.88
CA GLU A 2 1.89 6.55 -12.53
C GLU A 2 0.89 5.38 -12.60
N MET A 3 1.07 4.32 -11.81
CA MET A 3 0.13 3.20 -11.80
C MET A 3 -1.18 3.60 -11.10
N ILE A 4 -2.32 3.34 -11.76
CA ILE A 4 -3.66 3.57 -11.20
C ILE A 4 -3.83 2.87 -9.85
N LEU A 5 -3.25 1.67 -9.71
CA LEU A 5 -3.26 0.87 -8.48
C LEU A 5 -2.67 1.65 -7.31
N SER A 6 -1.47 2.19 -7.45
CA SER A 6 -0.77 2.95 -6.41
C SER A 6 -1.57 4.15 -5.91
N LYS A 7 -2.25 4.84 -6.84
CA LYS A 7 -3.05 6.03 -6.52
C LYS A 7 -4.32 5.67 -5.77
N ARG A 8 -5.03 4.62 -6.21
CA ARG A 8 -6.21 4.10 -5.50
C ARG A 8 -5.87 3.58 -4.12
N PHE A 9 -4.78 2.85 -4.01
CA PHE A 9 -4.29 2.26 -2.77
C PHE A 9 -3.96 3.35 -1.74
N LYS A 10 -3.21 4.38 -2.14
CA LYS A 10 -2.88 5.53 -1.30
C LYS A 10 -4.13 6.30 -0.85
N ASN A 11 -5.06 6.56 -1.77
CA ASN A 11 -6.28 7.30 -1.45
C ASN A 11 -7.14 6.53 -0.47
N ARG A 12 -7.31 5.22 -0.69
CA ARG A 12 -8.06 4.36 0.20
C ARG A 12 -7.47 4.29 1.60
N GLY A 13 -6.14 4.16 1.71
CA GLY A 13 -5.46 4.19 3.01
C GLY A 13 -5.72 5.49 3.78
N LYS A 14 -5.72 6.63 3.08
CA LYS A 14 -6.04 7.93 3.68
C LYS A 14 -7.50 8.07 4.09
N GLU A 15 -8.44 7.58 3.28
CA GLU A 15 -9.88 7.58 3.61
C GLU A 15 -10.16 6.83 4.91
N LEU A 16 -9.39 5.76 5.18
CA LEU A 16 -9.50 4.96 6.40
C LEU A 16 -8.65 5.48 7.57
N GLY A 17 -7.87 6.54 7.36
CA GLY A 17 -7.03 7.14 8.38
C GLY A 17 -5.74 6.37 8.69
N PHE A 18 -5.34 5.40 7.85
CA PHE A 18 -4.11 4.65 8.08
C PHE A 18 -2.87 5.47 7.72
N THR A 19 -1.89 5.47 8.62
CA THR A 19 -0.52 5.81 8.30
C THR A 19 0.14 4.67 7.51
N GLN A 20 1.21 4.96 6.77
CA GLN A 20 1.98 3.91 6.06
C GLN A 20 2.53 2.84 7.02
N LYS A 21 2.82 3.22 8.27
CA LYS A 21 3.31 2.30 9.30
C LYS A 21 2.21 1.33 9.71
N GLU A 22 1.03 1.84 10.06
CA GLU A 22 -0.13 1.03 10.45
C GLU A 22 -0.61 0.14 9.30
N LEU A 23 -0.56 0.64 8.07
CA LEU A 23 -0.91 -0.15 6.90
C LEU A 23 0.06 -1.30 6.65
N ALA A 24 1.35 -1.11 6.94
CA ALA A 24 2.40 -2.11 6.78
C ALA A 24 2.47 -3.12 7.94
N GLU A 25 1.95 -2.76 9.12
CA GLU A 25 2.15 -3.52 10.36
C GLU A 25 1.69 -4.97 10.27
N GLY A 26 2.61 -5.91 10.47
CA GLY A 26 2.35 -7.35 10.38
C GLY A 26 2.14 -7.88 8.95
N ILE A 27 2.33 -7.05 7.91
CA ILE A 27 2.20 -7.44 6.50
C ILE A 27 3.52 -7.27 5.75
N CYS A 28 4.14 -6.10 5.84
CA CYS A 28 5.40 -5.80 5.15
C CYS A 28 6.17 -4.66 5.84
N GLU A 29 7.33 -4.30 5.30
CA GLU A 29 8.01 -3.08 5.75
C GLU A 29 7.27 -1.82 5.26
N GLN A 30 7.22 -0.79 6.10
CA GLN A 30 6.69 0.53 5.73
C GLN A 30 7.41 1.14 4.51
N SER A 31 8.68 0.76 4.31
CA SER A 31 9.47 1.11 3.12
C SER A 31 8.83 0.62 1.81
N LEU A 32 8.19 -0.55 1.81
CA LEU A 32 7.50 -1.11 0.66
C LEU A 32 6.25 -0.29 0.32
N ILE A 33 5.43 0.06 1.32
CA ILE A 33 4.25 0.94 1.11
C ILE A 33 4.68 2.27 0.50
N SER A 34 5.75 2.90 1.01
CA SER A 34 6.26 4.13 0.42
C SER A 34 6.69 3.94 -1.05
N ARG A 35 7.31 2.82 -1.42
CA ARG A 35 7.69 2.52 -2.81
C ARG A 35 6.47 2.26 -3.70
N VAL A 36 5.46 1.56 -3.19
CA VAL A 36 4.18 1.35 -3.89
C VAL A 36 3.52 2.69 -4.19
N GLU A 37 3.41 3.57 -3.20
CA GLU A 37 2.71 4.85 -3.31
C GLU A 37 3.46 5.93 -4.10
N LYS A 38 4.80 5.97 -4.02
CA LYS A 38 5.62 7.02 -4.67
C LYS A 38 6.23 6.58 -5.99
N LEU A 39 6.67 5.33 -6.10
CA LEU A 39 7.43 4.84 -7.24
C LEU A 39 6.61 3.90 -8.14
N GLY A 40 5.38 3.55 -7.75
CA GLY A 40 4.57 2.61 -8.52
C GLY A 40 5.14 1.19 -8.54
N VAL A 41 5.88 0.81 -7.48
CA VAL A 41 6.35 -0.57 -7.35
C VAL A 41 5.16 -1.47 -7.03
N ALA A 42 5.01 -2.58 -7.76
CA ALA A 42 4.03 -3.59 -7.40
C ALA A 42 4.58 -4.46 -6.24
N PRO A 43 3.82 -4.67 -5.16
CA PRO A 43 4.18 -5.67 -4.15
C PRO A 43 3.99 -7.08 -4.72
N THR A 44 4.49 -8.09 -4.02
CA THR A 44 4.21 -9.50 -4.37
C THR A 44 2.71 -9.79 -4.23
N SER A 45 2.23 -10.86 -4.87
CA SER A 45 0.82 -11.27 -4.82
C SER A 45 0.30 -11.42 -3.38
N ASP A 46 1.11 -12.01 -2.50
CA ASP A 46 0.72 -12.31 -1.13
C ASP A 46 0.59 -11.03 -0.30
N ILE A 47 1.54 -10.11 -0.46
CA ILE A 47 1.50 -8.79 0.18
C ILE A 47 0.34 -7.96 -0.37
N LEU A 48 0.12 -7.97 -1.68
CA LEU A 48 -1.00 -7.26 -2.30
C LEU A 48 -2.34 -7.76 -1.77
N PHE A 49 -2.50 -9.08 -1.63
CA PHE A 49 -3.69 -9.70 -1.07
C PHE A 49 -3.87 -9.35 0.42
N ALA A 50 -2.84 -9.50 1.23
CA ALA A 50 -2.91 -9.14 2.65
C ALA A 50 -3.26 -7.66 2.87
N LEU A 51 -2.66 -6.77 2.06
CA LEU A 51 -2.96 -5.35 2.08
C LEU A 51 -4.39 -5.04 1.61
N SER A 52 -4.91 -5.76 0.62
CA SER A 52 -6.30 -5.58 0.15
C SER A 52 -7.33 -6.05 1.17
N GLN A 53 -7.00 -6.97 2.07
CA GLN A 53 -7.89 -7.35 3.18
C GLN A 53 -7.95 -6.27 4.28
N ARG A 54 -6.96 -5.37 4.35
CA ARG A 54 -6.91 -4.30 5.35
C ARG A 54 -7.56 -2.99 4.88
N LEU A 55 -7.65 -2.77 3.57
CA LEU A 55 -8.20 -1.57 2.91
C LEU A 55 -9.66 -1.77 2.46
#